data_AF-A0A516R9X5-F1
#
_entry.id   AF-A0A516R9X5-F1
#
_cell.length_a   1.000
_cell.length_b   1.000
_cell.length_c   1.000
_cell.angle_alpha   90.00
_cell.angle_beta   90.00
_cell.angle_gamma   90.00
#
_symmetry.space_group_name_H-M   'P 1'
#
loop_
_entity.id
_entity.type
_entity.pdbx_description
1 polymer ?
#
loop_
_entity_poly.entity_id
_entity_poly.type
_entity_poly.pdbx_seq_one_letter_code
_entity_poly.pdbx_strand_id
1 'polypeptide(L)'
;MANPNKQKGTAWESSIRDYLNSFLGLVDEHGAFLDPFDSGNVRRAAQEGARDVGDIHCVPFVLEAKNTASPAVPTWIRQAEIEAVHAGFPFGVVVQKVRGSSVAMGRVHVSVRTWTRIRLAHQMPTDEFAALYGWSVSLRGRDTSRWYLTTTLRDFAHLVDDYRRNVSVAGVSRAVR
;
A
#
# COMPACT_ATOMS: atom_id res chain seq x y z
N MET A 1 -21.75 -22.65 -0.30
CA MET A 1 -21.36 -21.97 -1.55
C MET A 1 -20.44 -20.80 -1.20
N ALA A 2 -19.20 -20.76 -1.72
CA ALA A 2 -18.29 -19.65 -1.49
C ALA A 2 -18.75 -18.41 -2.27
N ASN A 3 -18.93 -17.27 -1.59
CA ASN A 3 -19.37 -16.01 -2.21
C ASN A 3 -18.38 -15.57 -3.32
N PRO A 4 -18.79 -15.50 -4.60
CA PRO A 4 -17.90 -15.17 -5.71
C PRO A 4 -17.19 -13.81 -5.56
N ASN A 5 -17.84 -12.84 -4.93
CA ASN A 5 -17.23 -11.52 -4.68
C ASN A 5 -16.12 -11.62 -3.63
N LYS A 6 -16.31 -12.44 -2.59
CA LYS A 6 -15.27 -12.70 -1.59
C LYS A 6 -14.06 -13.39 -2.22
N GLN A 7 -14.28 -14.37 -3.10
CA GLN A 7 -13.20 -15.04 -3.85
C GLN A 7 -12.40 -14.04 -4.70
N LYS A 8 -13.07 -13.12 -5.40
CA LYS A 8 -12.40 -12.08 -6.21
C LYS A 8 -11.59 -11.08 -5.36
N GLY A 9 -12.05 -10.79 -4.15
CA GLY A 9 -11.32 -9.97 -3.18
C GLY A 9 -10.05 -10.68 -2.72
N THR A 10 -10.19 -11.90 -2.19
CA THR A 10 -9.06 -12.71 -1.72
C THR A 10 -8.03 -13.00 -2.82
N ALA A 11 -8.48 -13.25 -4.06
CA ALA A 11 -7.56 -13.41 -5.19
C ALA A 11 -6.76 -12.13 -5.49
N TRP A 12 -7.39 -10.96 -5.35
CA TRP A 12 -6.71 -9.68 -5.53
C TRP A 12 -5.69 -9.41 -4.42
N GLU A 13 -6.05 -9.69 -3.17
CA GLU A 13 -5.14 -9.57 -2.03
C GLU A 13 -3.89 -10.46 -2.21
N SER A 14 -4.09 -11.74 -2.56
CA SER A 14 -2.99 -12.67 -2.83
C SER A 14 -2.11 -12.18 -3.98
N SER A 15 -2.73 -11.67 -5.06
CA SER A 15 -1.98 -11.14 -6.21
C SER A 15 -1.08 -9.97 -5.82
N ILE A 16 -1.55 -9.04 -4.98
CA ILE A 16 -0.74 -7.92 -4.48
C ILE A 16 0.43 -8.44 -3.64
N ARG A 17 0.15 -9.32 -2.67
CA ARG A 17 1.16 -9.93 -1.81
C ARG A 17 2.27 -10.59 -2.63
N ASP A 18 1.89 -11.43 -3.59
CA ASP A 18 2.82 -12.21 -4.40
C ASP A 18 3.64 -11.30 -5.30
N TYR A 19 3.01 -10.30 -5.92
CA TYR A 19 3.70 -9.29 -6.72
C TYR A 19 4.75 -8.53 -5.90
N LEU A 20 4.39 -8.04 -4.71
CA LEU A 20 5.31 -7.26 -3.88
C LEU A 20 6.46 -8.11 -3.34
N ASN A 21 6.19 -9.33 -2.86
CA ASN A 21 7.27 -10.21 -2.39
C ASN A 21 8.25 -10.58 -3.51
N SER A 22 7.74 -10.90 -4.70
CA SER A 22 8.58 -11.19 -5.86
C SER A 22 9.40 -9.97 -6.29
N PHE A 23 8.76 -8.80 -6.37
CA PHE A 23 9.43 -7.55 -6.74
C PHE A 23 10.53 -7.16 -5.75
N LEU A 24 10.27 -7.32 -4.45
CA LEU A 24 11.21 -6.99 -3.37
C LEU A 24 12.28 -8.06 -3.14
N GLY A 25 12.29 -9.15 -3.93
CA GLY A 25 13.26 -10.23 -3.80
C GLY A 25 13.15 -11.01 -2.49
N LEU A 26 11.95 -11.11 -1.92
CA LEU A 26 11.68 -11.77 -0.62
C LEU A 26 11.31 -13.25 -0.78
N VAL A 27 11.12 -13.70 -2.01
CA VAL A 27 10.75 -15.08 -2.37
C VAL A 27 11.65 -15.60 -3.49
N ASP A 28 11.74 -16.92 -3.59
CA ASP A 28 12.40 -17.61 -4.70
C ASP A 28 11.56 -17.61 -6.00
N GLU A 29 12.06 -18.28 -7.03
CA GLU A 29 11.38 -18.42 -8.32
C GLU A 29 10.05 -19.20 -8.27
N HIS A 30 9.78 -19.90 -7.17
CA HIS A 30 8.54 -20.63 -6.92
C HIS A 30 7.58 -19.89 -5.98
N GLY A 31 7.98 -18.71 -5.47
CA GLY A 31 7.18 -17.90 -4.55
C GLY A 31 7.29 -18.33 -3.09
N ALA A 32 8.24 -19.20 -2.72
CA ALA A 32 8.53 -19.52 -1.33
C ALA A 32 9.42 -18.45 -0.70
N PHE A 33 9.14 -18.05 0.54
CA PHE A 33 9.93 -17.04 1.25
C PHE A 33 11.38 -17.49 1.41
N LEU A 34 12.33 -16.59 1.08
CA LEU A 34 13.76 -16.84 1.29
C LEU A 34 14.08 -16.96 2.79
N ASP A 35 13.48 -16.08 3.60
CA ASP A 35 13.44 -16.19 5.06
C ASP A 35 11.99 -16.01 5.53
N PRO A 36 11.31 -17.08 5.99
CA PRO A 36 9.94 -16.99 6.51
C PRO A 36 9.77 -16.06 7.72
N PHE A 37 10.83 -15.82 8.50
CA PHE A 37 10.79 -14.99 9.70
C PHE A 37 11.16 -13.53 9.47
N ASP A 38 11.56 -13.16 8.24
CA ASP A 38 11.85 -11.78 7.90
C ASP A 38 10.60 -10.90 8.09
N SER A 39 10.74 -9.87 8.94
CA SER A 39 9.74 -8.84 9.18
C SER A 39 9.38 -8.00 7.93
N GLY A 40 10.25 -8.01 6.92
CA GLY A 40 10.03 -7.37 5.62
C GLY A 40 9.04 -8.11 4.73
N ASN A 41 8.74 -9.39 5.01
CA ASN A 41 7.80 -10.18 4.22
C ASN A 41 6.43 -9.49 4.11
N VAL A 42 5.93 -9.40 2.87
CA VAL A 42 4.58 -8.90 2.64
C VAL A 42 3.60 -10.04 2.93
N ARG A 43 2.69 -9.83 3.89
CA ARG A 43 1.78 -10.88 4.37
C ARG A 43 0.34 -10.37 4.36
N ARG A 44 -0.59 -11.26 4.04
CA ARG A 44 -2.02 -11.00 4.31
C ARG A 44 -2.22 -11.08 5.81
N ALA A 45 -2.96 -10.11 6.38
CA ALA A 45 -3.24 -10.12 7.80
C ALA A 45 -4.19 -11.28 8.13
N ALA A 46 -3.91 -12.00 9.21
CA ALA A 46 -4.91 -12.88 9.80
C ALA A 46 -5.96 -12.00 10.50
N GLN A 47 -7.25 -12.26 10.26
CA GLN A 47 -8.31 -11.60 11.01
C GLN A 47 -8.33 -12.16 12.44
N GLU A 48 -7.50 -11.60 13.32
CA GLU A 48 -7.46 -11.95 14.74
C GLU A 48 -7.85 -10.74 15.59
N GLY A 49 -8.93 -10.88 16.36
CA GLY A 49 -9.41 -9.86 17.29
C GLY A 49 -10.62 -9.04 16.80
N ALA A 50 -10.99 -8.05 17.61
CA ALA A 50 -12.19 -7.23 17.39
C ALA A 50 -11.97 -6.02 16.45
N ARG A 51 -10.71 -5.70 16.12
CA ARG A 51 -10.34 -4.53 15.30
C ARG A 51 -9.78 -4.97 13.96
N ASP A 52 -10.19 -4.27 12.91
CA ASP A 52 -9.62 -4.46 11.58
C ASP A 52 -8.21 -3.86 11.52
N VAL A 53 -7.26 -4.64 11.01
CA VAL A 53 -5.83 -4.30 10.90
C VAL A 53 -5.37 -4.23 9.43
N GLY A 54 -6.35 -4.20 8.50
CA GLY A 54 -6.16 -4.10 7.06
C GLY A 54 -5.87 -5.45 6.39
N ASP A 55 -5.97 -5.48 5.06
CA ASP A 55 -5.87 -6.73 4.29
C ASP A 55 -4.44 -7.29 4.21
N ILE A 56 -3.45 -6.41 4.00
CA ILE A 56 -2.05 -6.79 3.73
C ILE A 56 -1.09 -5.89 4.53
N HIS A 57 -0.13 -6.51 5.20
CA HIS A 57 0.97 -5.83 5.89
C HIS A 57 2.21 -5.83 4.98
N CYS A 58 2.72 -4.63 4.69
CA CYS A 58 3.90 -4.40 3.85
C CYS A 58 4.72 -3.28 4.49
N VAL A 59 5.54 -3.59 5.50
CA VAL A 59 6.27 -2.59 6.32
C VAL A 59 6.92 -1.51 5.44
N PRO A 60 6.72 -0.20 5.71
CA PRO A 60 5.97 0.42 6.82
C PRO A 60 4.47 0.68 6.56
N PHE A 61 3.86 0.02 5.59
CA PHE A 61 2.49 0.26 5.13
C PHE A 61 1.50 -0.86 5.51
N VAL A 62 0.26 -0.47 5.75
CA VAL A 62 -0.92 -1.35 5.71
C VAL A 62 -1.71 -1.03 4.45
N LEU A 63 -2.06 -2.09 3.72
CA LEU A 63 -2.67 -2.03 2.40
C LEU A 63 -4.10 -2.55 2.51
N GLU A 64 -5.04 -1.71 2.08
CA GLU A 64 -6.45 -2.04 1.92
C GLU A 64 -6.74 -2.33 0.44
N ALA A 65 -7.08 -3.58 0.11
CA ALA A 65 -7.22 -4.06 -1.25
C ALA A 65 -8.67 -3.92 -1.76
N LYS A 66 -8.87 -3.20 -2.87
CA LYS A 66 -10.22 -2.97 -3.42
C LYS A 66 -10.36 -3.47 -4.85
N ASN A 67 -11.27 -4.42 -5.06
CA ASN A 67 -11.65 -4.92 -6.38
C ASN A 67 -13.14 -4.63 -6.63
N THR A 68 -13.46 -3.38 -6.97
CA THR A 68 -14.84 -2.93 -7.21
C THR A 68 -14.95 -2.14 -8.50
N ALA A 69 -16.14 -2.18 -9.13
CA ALA A 69 -16.43 -1.42 -10.34
C ALA A 69 -16.66 0.07 -10.06
N SER A 70 -17.31 0.39 -8.94
CA SER A 70 -17.60 1.76 -8.52
C SER A 70 -16.58 2.20 -7.44
N PRO A 71 -15.65 3.11 -7.76
CA PRO A 71 -14.63 3.53 -6.81
C PRO A 71 -15.17 4.45 -5.73
N ALA A 72 -14.85 4.16 -4.46
CA ALA A 72 -15.15 5.01 -3.30
C ALA A 72 -13.88 5.46 -2.58
N VAL A 73 -12.85 5.85 -3.35
CA VAL A 73 -11.47 6.07 -2.88
C VAL A 73 -11.34 6.92 -1.61
N PRO A 74 -12.00 8.09 -1.46
CA PRO A 74 -11.85 8.86 -0.23
C PRO A 74 -12.34 8.15 1.03
N THR A 75 -13.33 7.26 0.92
CA THR A 75 -13.81 6.45 2.05
C THR A 75 -12.80 5.35 2.36
N TRP A 76 -12.28 4.68 1.35
CA TRP A 76 -11.29 3.62 1.51
C TRP A 76 -9.97 4.12 2.10
N ILE A 77 -9.51 5.32 1.72
CA ILE A 77 -8.30 5.92 2.29
C ILE A 77 -8.46 6.12 3.80
N ARG A 78 -9.61 6.63 4.26
CA ARG A 78 -9.88 6.82 5.70
C ARG A 78 -9.88 5.49 6.45
N GLN A 79 -10.48 4.47 5.85
CA GLN A 79 -10.50 3.12 6.41
C GLN A 79 -9.05 2.59 6.56
N ALA A 80 -8.26 2.64 5.49
CA ALA A 80 -6.87 2.20 5.49
C ALA A 80 -6.02 2.96 6.52
N GLU A 81 -6.23 4.26 6.71
CA GLU A 81 -5.53 5.07 7.72
C GLU A 81 -5.89 4.65 9.15
N ILE A 82 -7.15 4.29 9.42
CA ILE A 82 -7.60 3.78 10.72
C ILE A 82 -7.00 2.39 10.98
N GLU A 83 -7.03 1.51 9.99
CA GLU A 83 -6.48 0.15 10.08
C GLU A 83 -4.97 0.14 10.28
N ALA A 84 -4.25 1.05 9.62
CA ALA A 84 -2.82 1.23 9.86
C ALA A 84 -2.53 1.57 11.33
N VAL A 85 -3.34 2.47 11.93
CA VAL A 85 -3.21 2.81 13.36
C VAL A 85 -3.49 1.59 14.24
N HIS A 86 -4.53 0.80 13.94
CA HIS A 86 -4.82 -0.42 14.69
C HIS A 86 -3.70 -1.46 14.59
N ALA A 87 -3.07 -1.59 13.42
CA ALA A 87 -1.95 -2.49 13.18
C ALA A 87 -0.62 -1.99 13.76
N GLY A 88 -0.54 -0.72 14.19
CA GLY A 88 0.70 -0.09 14.66
C GLY A 88 1.63 0.39 13.54
N PHE A 89 1.11 0.58 12.33
CA PHE A 89 1.86 1.03 11.16
C PHE A 89 1.65 2.54 10.93
N PRO A 90 2.68 3.27 10.45
CA PRO A 90 2.59 4.71 10.25
C PRO A 90 1.70 5.11 9.06
N PHE A 91 1.49 4.22 8.08
CA PHE A 91 0.86 4.56 6.81
C PHE A 91 -0.19 3.53 6.38
N GLY A 92 -1.40 4.01 6.09
CA GLY A 92 -2.45 3.25 5.41
C GLY A 92 -2.56 3.65 3.94
N VAL A 93 -2.66 2.67 3.04
CA VAL A 93 -2.75 2.89 1.59
C VAL A 93 -3.83 2.00 1.00
N VAL A 94 -4.49 2.48 -0.07
CA VAL A 94 -5.48 1.68 -0.80
C VAL A 94 -4.87 1.15 -2.08
N VAL A 95 -5.07 -0.13 -2.38
CA VAL A 95 -4.65 -0.74 -3.65
C VAL A 95 -5.87 -1.21 -4.43
N GLN A 96 -6.27 -0.39 -5.41
CA GLN A 96 -7.42 -0.65 -6.27
C GLN A 96 -7.03 -1.46 -7.51
N LYS A 97 -7.76 -2.54 -7.78
CA LYS A 97 -7.64 -3.29 -9.04
C LYS A 97 -8.12 -2.46 -10.23
N VAL A 98 -7.34 -2.43 -11.30
CA VAL A 98 -7.79 -1.97 -12.62
C VAL A 98 -8.24 -3.18 -13.46
N ARG A 99 -9.45 -3.11 -14.03
CA ARG A 99 -10.01 -4.20 -14.84
C ARG A 99 -9.24 -4.33 -16.16
N GLY A 100 -8.89 -5.56 -16.54
CA GLY A 100 -8.15 -5.83 -17.78
C GLY A 100 -6.66 -5.50 -17.73
N SER A 101 -6.15 -5.00 -16.60
CA SER A 101 -4.73 -4.69 -16.43
C SER A 101 -4.03 -5.71 -15.52
N SER A 102 -2.71 -5.79 -15.65
CA SER A 102 -1.84 -6.58 -14.78
C SER A 102 -1.86 -6.06 -13.34
N VAL A 103 -1.37 -6.88 -12.41
CA VAL A 103 -1.28 -6.54 -10.98
C VAL A 103 -0.45 -5.27 -10.75
N ALA A 104 0.67 -5.15 -11.46
CA ALA A 104 1.56 -3.99 -11.42
C ALA A 104 0.87 -2.65 -11.74
N MET A 105 -0.21 -2.68 -12.53
CA MET A 105 -0.99 -1.50 -12.91
C MET A 105 -2.17 -1.23 -11.95
N GLY A 106 -2.27 -1.96 -10.84
CA GLY A 106 -3.17 -1.60 -9.74
C GLY A 106 -2.90 -0.16 -9.31
N ARG A 107 -3.95 0.59 -8.97
CA ARG A 107 -3.82 1.98 -8.54
C ARG A 107 -3.65 2.04 -7.03
N VAL A 108 -2.57 2.68 -6.59
CA VAL A 108 -2.31 2.93 -5.18
C VAL A 108 -2.76 4.34 -4.84
N HIS A 109 -3.59 4.49 -3.80
CA HIS A 109 -4.13 5.77 -3.39
C HIS A 109 -3.77 6.10 -1.94
N VAL A 110 -3.42 7.36 -1.70
CA VAL A 110 -3.11 7.89 -0.37
C VAL A 110 -3.69 9.29 -0.18
N SER A 111 -3.94 9.70 1.06
CA SER A 111 -4.27 11.09 1.35
C SER A 111 -3.08 12.01 1.09
N VAL A 112 -3.34 13.31 0.90
CA VAL A 112 -2.29 14.34 0.80
C VAL A 112 -1.40 14.33 2.04
N ARG A 113 -1.99 14.09 3.22
CA ARG A 113 -1.25 13.99 4.49
C ARG A 113 -0.30 12.81 4.50
N THR A 114 -0.78 11.62 4.13
CA THR A 114 0.04 10.40 4.09
C THR A 114 1.15 10.52 3.05
N TRP A 115 0.84 11.02 1.85
CA TRP A 115 1.85 11.31 0.82
C TRP A 115 2.94 12.25 1.32
N THR A 116 2.55 13.35 1.96
CA THR A 116 3.49 14.34 2.51
C THR A 116 4.41 13.73 3.56
N ARG A 117 3.87 12.89 4.46
CA ARG A 117 4.67 12.22 5.49
C ARG A 117 5.67 11.25 4.90
N ILE A 118 5.27 10.46 3.89
CA ILE A 118 6.18 9.55 3.19
C ILE A 118 7.30 10.36 2.52
N ARG A 119 6.95 11.38 1.73
CA ARG A 119 7.92 12.26 1.07
C ARG A 119 8.92 12.86 2.07
N LEU A 120 8.44 13.39 3.18
CA LEU A 120 9.30 13.99 4.20
C LEU A 120 10.23 12.96 4.85
N ALA A 121 9.77 11.72 5.02
CA ALA A 121 10.62 10.62 5.50
C ALA A 121 11.77 10.31 4.51
N HIS A 122 11.52 10.46 3.20
CA HIS A 122 12.56 10.38 2.16
C HIS A 122 13.42 11.65 2.02
N GLN A 123 13.08 12.74 2.73
CA GLN A 123 13.75 14.04 2.63
C GLN A 123 13.80 14.62 1.20
N MET A 124 12.83 14.25 0.35
CA MET A 124 12.78 14.68 -1.05
C MET A 124 11.88 15.91 -1.26
N PRO A 125 12.23 16.83 -2.19
CA PRO A 125 11.33 17.84 -2.72
C PRO A 125 10.03 17.25 -3.31
N THR A 126 8.98 18.06 -3.37
CA THR A 126 7.63 17.64 -3.82
C THR A 126 7.61 17.13 -5.26
N ASP A 127 8.21 17.91 -6.16
CA ASP A 127 8.29 17.64 -7.60
C ASP A 127 9.15 16.42 -7.90
N GLU A 128 10.32 16.31 -7.25
CA GLU A 128 11.21 15.16 -7.38
C GLU A 128 10.52 13.86 -6.92
N PHE A 129 9.93 13.87 -5.71
CA PHE A 129 9.24 12.69 -5.17
C PHE A 129 8.02 12.30 -6.03
N ALA A 130 7.29 13.28 -6.54
CA ALA A 130 6.15 13.02 -7.42
C ALA A 130 6.60 12.38 -8.75
N ALA A 131 7.66 12.91 -9.36
CA ALA A 131 8.19 12.39 -10.62
C ALA A 131 8.79 10.99 -10.47
N LEU A 132 9.59 10.76 -9.43
CA LEU A 132 10.29 9.49 -9.20
C LEU A 132 9.33 8.32 -9.01
N TYR A 133 8.25 8.52 -8.26
CA TYR A 133 7.29 7.47 -7.93
C TYR A 133 5.94 7.63 -8.65
N GLY A 134 5.91 8.35 -9.77
CA GLY A 134 4.72 8.43 -10.65
C GLY A 134 3.45 8.98 -10.00
N TRP A 135 3.57 9.86 -9.00
CA TRP A 135 2.41 10.37 -8.29
C TRP A 135 1.66 11.41 -9.12
N SER A 136 0.34 11.25 -9.17
CA SER A 136 -0.59 12.19 -9.78
C SER A 136 -1.66 12.62 -8.80
N VAL A 137 -2.08 13.87 -8.92
CA VAL A 137 -3.22 14.40 -8.17
C VAL A 137 -4.52 13.85 -8.75
N SER A 138 -5.36 13.29 -7.89
CA SER A 138 -6.67 12.76 -8.24
C SER A 138 -7.76 13.48 -7.46
N LEU A 139 -8.87 13.75 -8.14
CA LEU A 139 -10.04 14.43 -7.58
C LEU A 139 -11.28 13.57 -7.80
N ARG A 140 -12.12 13.43 -6.76
CA ARG A 140 -13.44 12.82 -6.90
C ARG A 140 -14.54 13.85 -6.75
N GLY A 141 -14.97 14.43 -7.86
CA GLY A 141 -16.01 15.47 -7.91
C GLY A 141 -15.46 16.84 -7.51
N ARG A 142 -15.77 17.86 -8.33
CA ARG A 142 -15.34 19.25 -8.06
C ARG A 142 -15.93 19.79 -6.76
N ASP A 143 -17.12 19.31 -6.38
CA ASP A 143 -17.86 19.83 -5.23
C ASP A 143 -17.46 19.18 -3.90
N THR A 144 -16.69 18.09 -3.91
CA THR A 144 -16.32 17.40 -2.66
C THR A 144 -15.04 17.95 -2.03
N SER A 145 -14.21 18.67 -2.80
CA SER A 145 -12.87 19.12 -2.40
C SER A 145 -12.01 17.99 -1.80
N ARG A 146 -12.25 16.73 -2.19
CA ARG A 146 -11.48 15.57 -1.73
C ARG A 146 -10.41 15.21 -2.75
N TRP A 147 -9.20 15.70 -2.47
CA TRP A 147 -8.00 15.45 -3.24
C TRP A 147 -7.21 14.32 -2.61
N TYR A 148 -6.63 13.46 -3.44
CA TYR A 148 -5.75 12.38 -3.01
C TYR A 148 -4.69 12.14 -4.09
N LEU A 149 -3.63 11.41 -3.73
CA LEU A 149 -2.54 11.11 -4.65
C LEU A 149 -2.71 9.67 -5.13
N THR A 150 -2.42 9.45 -6.40
CA THR A 150 -2.48 8.14 -7.04
C THR A 150 -1.18 7.82 -7.75
N THR A 151 -0.69 6.60 -7.60
CA THR A 151 0.39 6.02 -8.39
C THR A 151 0.04 4.57 -8.80
N THR A 152 0.94 3.87 -9.49
CA THR A 152 0.79 2.44 -9.80
C THR A 152 1.37 1.56 -8.71
N LEU A 153 0.94 0.29 -8.63
CA LEU A 153 1.51 -0.67 -7.69
C LEU A 153 2.99 -0.94 -7.99
N ARG A 154 3.42 -0.83 -9.26
CA ARG A 154 4.84 -0.90 -9.64
C ARG A 154 5.65 0.22 -9.00
N ASP A 155 5.23 1.47 -9.18
CA ASP A 155 5.97 2.62 -8.66
C ASP A 155 5.93 2.65 -7.12
N PHE A 156 4.81 2.18 -6.55
CA PHE A 156 4.71 1.95 -5.11
C PHE A 156 5.68 0.87 -4.62
N ALA A 157 5.92 -0.20 -5.39
CA ALA A 157 6.88 -1.24 -5.01
C ALA A 157 8.33 -0.68 -4.98
N HIS A 158 8.69 0.16 -5.95
CA HIS A 158 9.95 0.91 -5.92
C HIS A 158 10.05 1.82 -4.70
N LEU A 159 8.97 2.54 -4.37
CA LEU A 159 8.90 3.37 -3.16
C LEU A 159 9.12 2.56 -1.89
N VAL A 160 8.50 1.38 -1.77
CA VAL A 160 8.67 0.49 -0.59
C VAL A 160 10.13 0.05 -0.47
N ASP A 161 10.74 -0.36 -1.57
CA ASP A 161 12.15 -0.79 -1.60
C ASP A 161 13.09 0.36 -1.19
N ASP A 162 12.93 1.54 -1.79
CA ASP A 162 13.72 2.73 -1.43
C ASP A 162 13.49 3.17 0.01
N TYR A 163 12.26 3.08 0.54
CA TYR A 163 11.97 3.41 1.93
C TYR A 163 12.73 2.46 2.86
N ARG A 164 12.69 1.15 2.59
CA ARG A 164 13.36 0.13 3.40
C ARG A 164 14.88 0.30 3.33
N ARG A 165 15.44 0.59 2.16
CA ARG A 165 16.90 0.78 2.02
C ARG A 165 17.40 2.08 2.66
N ASN A 166 16.67 3.18 2.48
CA ASN A 166 17.23 4.51 2.77
C ASN A 166 16.68 5.13 4.07
N VAL A 167 15.42 4.88 4.40
CA VAL A 167 14.77 5.48 5.57
C VAL A 167 14.91 4.60 6.80
N SER A 168 14.79 3.28 6.66
CA SER A 168 14.92 2.36 7.81
C SER A 168 16.34 2.32 8.37
N VAL A 169 17.36 2.43 7.50
CA VAL A 169 18.78 2.48 7.89
C VAL A 169 19.15 3.80 8.57
N ALA A 170 18.52 4.91 8.18
CA ALA A 170 18.69 6.21 8.82
C ALA A 170 18.01 6.30 10.21
N GLY A 171 17.19 5.31 10.58
CA GLY A 171 16.21 5.38 11.67
C GLY A 171 16.57 4.75 13.02
N VAL A 172 17.83 4.37 13.29
CA VAL A 172 18.26 4.07 14.69
C VAL A 172 18.46 5.37 15.49
N SER A 173 18.41 6.54 14.87
CA SER A 173 18.45 7.81 15.58
C SER A 173 17.39 8.79 15.07
N ARG A 174 16.45 9.08 15.96
CA ARG A 174 15.49 10.20 15.97
C ARG A 174 14.19 10.05 15.17
N ALA A 175 13.14 9.97 15.98
CA ALA A 175 11.88 10.72 15.92
C ALA A 175 10.76 10.15 15.05
N VAL A 176 9.70 9.68 15.71
CA VAL A 176 8.38 10.34 15.69
C VAL A 176 7.73 10.18 17.08
N ARG A 177 7.57 11.29 17.80
CA ARG A 177 6.52 11.47 18.82
C ARG A 177 5.39 12.25 18.15
#